data_AF-A0A6A4H5I8-F1
#
_entry.id   AF-A0A6A4H5I8-F1
#
_cell.length_a   1.000
_cell.length_b   1.000
_cell.length_c   1.000
_cell.angle_alpha   90.00
_cell.angle_beta   90.00
_cell.angle_gamma   90.00
#
_symmetry.space_group_name_H-M   'P 1'
#
loop_
_entity.id
_entity.type
_entity.pdbx_description
1 polymer ?
#
loop_
_entity_poly.entity_id
_entity_poly.type
_entity_poly.pdbx_seq_one_letter_code
_entity_poly.pdbx_strand_id
1 'polypeptide(L)'
;MPERLPEIIPGGRFTMPTFIPRPQLPCTDIPENSGPAFVVYFGQDSRSGFFRHYSNSDHKLGTESIAPVSFRVHLIKSFPTVQVAQSTYQECLHTGVLALLRVQESQNMVYVVTKGFQPGVYTSRNNALAHGLNWRGGEDTCTNGTVAKAKAIFNYWNSLGQVTRLHWD
;
A
#
# COMPACT_ATOMS: atom_id res chain seq x y z
N MET A 1 21.11 35.75 -10.13
CA MET A 1 19.70 35.33 -10.00
C MET A 1 19.61 34.43 -8.78
N PRO A 2 19.03 34.86 -7.65
CA PRO A 2 18.92 34.00 -6.48
C PRO A 2 17.76 33.01 -6.67
N GLU A 3 18.05 31.75 -6.35
CA GLU A 3 17.14 30.60 -6.38
C GLU A 3 16.11 30.75 -5.25
N ARG A 4 14.82 30.84 -5.60
CA ARG A 4 13.74 30.91 -4.59
C ARG A 4 13.45 29.51 -4.06
N LEU A 5 13.60 29.35 -2.74
CA LEU A 5 13.04 28.21 -2.00
C LEU A 5 11.49 28.25 -2.06
N PRO A 6 10.81 27.09 -2.04
CA PRO A 6 9.35 27.05 -2.04
C PRO A 6 8.79 27.58 -0.72
N GLU A 7 7.83 28.50 -0.85
CA GLU A 7 7.11 29.18 0.23
C GLU A 7 6.07 28.23 0.84
N ILE A 8 6.26 27.85 2.11
CA ILE A 8 5.28 27.07 2.87
C ILE A 8 4.24 28.06 3.40
N ILE A 9 3.07 28.10 2.75
CA ILE A 9 1.93 28.93 3.18
C ILE A 9 1.35 28.35 4.48
N PRO A 10 1.40 29.05 5.63
CA PRO A 10 0.76 28.62 6.85
C PRO A 10 -0.72 28.98 6.77
N GLY A 11 -1.61 27.97 6.77
CA GLY A 11 -3.06 28.20 6.86
C GLY A 11 -3.93 27.39 5.90
N GLY A 12 -3.34 26.57 5.03
CA GLY A 12 -4.10 25.60 4.25
C GLY A 12 -4.73 24.55 5.17
N ARG A 13 -6.01 24.70 5.50
CA ARG A 13 -6.80 23.62 6.12
C ARG A 13 -6.88 22.47 5.11
N PHE A 14 -5.99 21.51 5.25
CA PHE A 14 -6.20 20.18 4.70
C PHE A 14 -7.38 19.57 5.46
N THR A 15 -8.56 19.58 4.84
CA THR A 15 -9.66 18.72 5.28
C THR A 15 -9.23 17.28 5.06
N MET A 16 -8.84 16.61 6.14
CA MET A 16 -8.58 15.18 6.17
C MET A 16 -9.81 14.43 5.63
N PRO A 17 -9.65 13.46 4.71
CA PRO A 17 -10.71 12.50 4.46
C PRO A 17 -10.98 11.75 5.77
N THR A 18 -12.17 11.94 6.32
CA THR A 18 -12.63 11.23 7.51
C THR A 18 -12.55 9.73 7.24
N PHE A 19 -11.73 9.03 8.02
CA PHE A 19 -11.70 7.58 8.00
C PHE A 19 -13.04 7.09 8.54
N ILE A 20 -13.92 6.63 7.64
CA ILE A 20 -15.18 6.00 8.02
C ILE A 20 -14.86 4.52 8.25
N PRO A 21 -14.96 4.00 9.51
CA PRO A 21 -14.88 2.56 9.75
C PRO A 21 -15.91 1.87 8.88
N ARG A 22 -15.48 0.82 8.18
CA ARG A 22 -16.26 0.17 7.14
C ARG A 22 -17.61 -0.31 7.69
N PRO A 23 -18.74 -0.02 7.01
CA PRO A 23 -19.91 -0.87 7.10
C PRO A 23 -19.51 -2.28 6.66
N GLN A 24 -19.74 -3.28 7.50
CA GLN A 24 -19.59 -4.67 7.08
C GLN A 24 -20.60 -4.91 5.95
N LEU A 25 -20.11 -5.26 4.76
CA LEU A 25 -21.01 -5.63 3.66
C LEU A 25 -21.87 -6.82 4.13
N PRO A 26 -23.19 -6.80 3.92
CA PRO A 26 -24.04 -7.91 4.32
C PRO A 26 -23.56 -9.20 3.65
N CYS A 27 -23.30 -10.21 4.47
CA CYS A 27 -23.01 -11.57 4.06
C CYS A 27 -24.16 -12.04 3.17
N THR A 28 -23.93 -12.11 1.87
CA THR A 28 -24.80 -12.84 0.96
C THR A 28 -24.12 -14.17 0.71
N ASP A 29 -24.78 -15.25 1.14
CA ASP A 29 -24.36 -16.63 0.96
C ASP A 29 -24.29 -16.96 -0.55
N ILE A 30 -23.17 -16.60 -1.19
CA ILE A 30 -22.80 -17.06 -2.52
C ILE A 30 -21.63 -18.04 -2.34
N PRO A 31 -21.72 -19.28 -2.87
CA PRO A 31 -20.61 -20.24 -2.83
C PRO A 31 -19.33 -19.76 -3.54
N GLU A 32 -19.40 -18.63 -4.26
CA GLU A 32 -18.27 -17.94 -4.91
C GLU A 32 -17.23 -17.33 -3.96
N ASN A 33 -17.48 -17.28 -2.65
CA ASN A 33 -16.51 -16.78 -1.66
C ASN A 33 -15.54 -17.85 -1.12
N SER A 34 -15.66 -19.09 -1.60
CA SER A 34 -14.80 -20.20 -1.16
C SER A 34 -13.45 -20.21 -1.88
N GLY A 35 -12.38 -20.36 -1.09
CA GLY A 35 -11.03 -20.56 -1.60
C GLY A 35 -10.13 -19.31 -1.53
N PRO A 36 -8.80 -19.54 -1.63
CA PRO A 36 -7.83 -18.46 -1.54
C PRO A 36 -7.93 -17.54 -2.74
N ALA A 37 -7.75 -16.25 -2.51
CA ALA A 37 -7.63 -15.25 -3.55
C ALA A 37 -6.36 -14.42 -3.37
N PHE A 38 -5.94 -13.75 -4.43
CA PHE A 38 -4.65 -13.11 -4.51
C PHE A 38 -4.80 -11.63 -4.83
N VAL A 39 -3.94 -10.82 -4.24
CA VAL A 39 -3.75 -9.43 -4.62
C VAL A 39 -2.33 -9.27 -5.11
N VAL A 40 -2.19 -8.79 -6.35
CA VAL A 40 -0.93 -8.32 -6.91
C VAL A 40 -0.88 -6.82 -6.71
N TYR A 41 0.01 -6.38 -5.83
CA TYR A 41 0.22 -4.97 -5.51
C TYR A 41 1.16 -4.30 -6.50
N PHE A 42 2.14 -5.06 -6.99
CA PHE A 42 3.09 -4.61 -8.00
C PHE A 42 3.45 -5.79 -8.89
N GLY A 43 3.08 -5.70 -10.15
CA GLY A 43 3.40 -6.65 -11.21
C GLY A 43 4.18 -5.96 -12.34
N GLN A 44 4.42 -6.73 -13.40
CA GLN A 44 4.98 -6.28 -14.66
C GLN A 44 4.17 -5.09 -15.21
N ASP A 45 4.87 -4.16 -15.86
CA ASP A 45 4.31 -2.90 -16.38
C ASP A 45 3.61 -2.07 -15.29
N SER A 46 4.05 -2.19 -14.04
CA SER A 46 3.49 -1.49 -12.88
C SER A 46 1.99 -1.80 -12.66
N ARG A 47 1.53 -2.95 -13.15
CA ARG A 47 0.13 -3.38 -13.01
C ARG A 47 -0.14 -3.90 -11.61
N SER A 48 -1.38 -3.74 -11.18
CA SER A 48 -1.91 -4.26 -9.92
C SER A 48 -3.27 -4.88 -10.18
N GLY A 49 -3.69 -5.83 -9.36
CA GLY A 49 -4.97 -6.49 -9.55
C GLY A 49 -5.35 -7.47 -8.46
N PHE A 50 -6.62 -7.87 -8.51
CA PHE A 50 -7.19 -8.93 -7.70
C PHE A 50 -7.46 -10.15 -8.58
N PHE A 51 -7.11 -11.34 -8.10
CA PHE A 51 -7.22 -12.59 -8.85
C PHE A 51 -7.77 -13.71 -7.97
N ARG A 52 -8.66 -14.55 -8.53
CA ARG A 52 -9.14 -15.77 -7.87
C ARG A 52 -8.20 -16.97 -8.06
N HIS A 53 -7.21 -16.85 -8.94
CA HIS A 53 -6.29 -17.94 -9.30
C HIS A 53 -4.85 -17.42 -9.38
N TYR A 54 -3.90 -18.29 -9.03
CA TYR A 54 -2.48 -17.99 -9.16
C TYR A 54 -2.02 -18.15 -10.61
N SER A 55 -2.23 -19.33 -11.19
CA SER A 55 -1.86 -19.64 -12.56
C SER A 55 -2.97 -19.32 -13.55
N ASN A 56 -2.56 -19.07 -14.80
CA ASN A 56 -3.50 -18.92 -15.90
C ASN A 56 -4.11 -20.29 -16.27
N SER A 57 -5.38 -20.30 -16.66
CA SER A 57 -6.03 -21.45 -17.31
C SER A 57 -6.73 -21.00 -18.60
N ASP A 58 -7.13 -21.93 -19.45
CA ASP A 58 -7.65 -21.66 -20.82
C ASP A 58 -8.79 -20.63 -20.87
N HIS A 59 -9.49 -20.42 -19.76
CA HIS A 59 -10.60 -19.46 -19.67
C HIS A 59 -10.47 -18.43 -18.54
N LYS A 60 -9.36 -18.41 -17.78
CA LYS A 60 -9.20 -17.50 -16.63
C LYS A 60 -7.77 -17.00 -16.48
N LEU A 61 -7.63 -15.69 -16.35
CA LEU A 61 -6.36 -15.05 -16.02
C LEU A 61 -6.08 -15.19 -14.52
N GLY A 62 -4.89 -15.71 -14.19
CA GLY A 62 -4.33 -15.74 -12.84
C GLY A 62 -3.33 -14.60 -12.60
N THR A 63 -2.71 -14.59 -11.43
CA THR A 63 -1.67 -13.62 -11.09
C THR A 63 -0.51 -13.63 -12.08
N GLU A 64 -0.18 -14.78 -12.67
CA GLU A 64 0.88 -14.94 -13.68
C GLU A 64 0.72 -14.04 -14.90
N SER A 65 -0.52 -13.64 -15.23
CA SER A 65 -0.80 -12.70 -16.33
C SER A 65 -0.14 -11.33 -16.16
N ILE A 66 0.17 -10.93 -14.93
CA ILE A 66 0.82 -9.64 -14.62
C ILE A 66 1.99 -9.77 -13.66
N ALA A 67 2.19 -10.92 -13.03
CA ALA A 67 3.31 -11.18 -12.15
C ALA A 67 3.87 -12.59 -12.42
N PRO A 68 4.43 -12.81 -13.62
CA PRO A 68 5.01 -14.09 -13.99
C PRO A 68 6.23 -14.40 -13.11
N VAL A 69 6.56 -15.68 -12.96
CA VAL A 69 7.72 -16.15 -12.17
C VAL A 69 9.05 -15.52 -12.65
N SER A 70 9.16 -15.18 -13.94
CA SER A 70 10.33 -14.49 -14.50
C SER A 70 10.51 -13.06 -13.96
N PHE A 71 9.44 -12.41 -13.52
CA PHE A 71 9.47 -11.05 -12.99
C PHE A 71 9.69 -11.06 -11.47
N ARG A 72 10.95 -11.02 -11.04
CA ARG A 72 11.35 -11.26 -9.64
C ARG A 72 10.95 -10.20 -8.61
N VAL A 73 10.54 -9.01 -9.06
CA VAL A 73 10.25 -7.87 -8.18
C VAL A 73 8.74 -7.71 -7.89
N HIS A 74 7.93 -8.74 -8.18
CA HIS A 74 6.50 -8.68 -7.91
C HIS A 74 6.17 -8.69 -6.42
N LEU A 75 5.05 -8.03 -6.06
CA LEU A 75 4.47 -8.05 -4.72
C LEU A 75 3.10 -8.71 -4.80
N ILE A 76 3.00 -9.94 -4.29
CA ILE A 76 1.76 -10.74 -4.29
C ILE A 76 1.48 -11.22 -2.88
N LYS A 77 0.21 -11.21 -2.48
CA LYS A 77 -0.26 -11.85 -1.25
C LYS A 77 -1.52 -12.67 -1.51
N SER A 78 -1.56 -13.87 -0.93
CA SER A 78 -2.77 -14.68 -0.83
C SER A 78 -3.56 -14.33 0.42
N PHE A 79 -4.87 -14.43 0.33
CA PHE A 79 -5.82 -14.24 1.41
C PHE A 79 -6.75 -15.46 1.47
N PRO A 80 -7.26 -15.80 2.67
CA PRO A 80 -8.05 -17.00 2.87
C PRO A 80 -9.41 -16.97 2.15
N THR A 81 -9.94 -15.78 1.86
CA THR A 81 -11.23 -15.62 1.17
C THR A 81 -11.15 -14.54 0.09
N VAL A 82 -11.98 -14.69 -0.93
CA VAL A 82 -12.20 -13.70 -2.01
C VAL A 82 -12.57 -12.34 -1.43
N GLN A 83 -13.50 -12.32 -0.48
CA GLN A 83 -13.96 -11.09 0.17
C GLN A 83 -12.80 -10.34 0.84
N VAL A 84 -11.95 -11.03 1.61
CA VAL A 84 -10.82 -10.37 2.29
C VAL A 84 -9.84 -9.79 1.28
N ALA A 85 -9.45 -10.55 0.24
CA ALA A 85 -8.56 -10.06 -0.81
C ALA A 85 -9.14 -8.87 -1.59
N GLN A 86 -10.38 -8.97 -2.08
CA GLN A 86 -11.04 -7.91 -2.83
C GLN A 86 -11.16 -6.64 -1.99
N SER A 87 -11.58 -6.79 -0.74
CA SER A 87 -11.77 -5.67 0.15
C SER A 87 -10.44 -5.00 0.51
N THR A 88 -9.37 -5.78 0.64
CA THR A 88 -8.00 -5.28 0.84
C THR A 88 -7.49 -4.52 -0.38
N TYR A 89 -7.71 -5.06 -1.58
CA TYR A 89 -7.32 -4.40 -2.84
C TYR A 89 -8.03 -3.05 -3.01
N GLN A 90 -9.33 -2.99 -2.74
CA GLN A 90 -10.10 -1.74 -2.80
C GLN A 90 -9.62 -0.72 -1.77
N GLU A 91 -9.25 -1.17 -0.57
CA GLU A 91 -8.67 -0.30 0.46
C GLU A 91 -7.33 0.31 -0.01
N CYS A 92 -6.46 -0.50 -0.61
CA CYS A 92 -5.16 -0.04 -1.13
C CYS A 92 -5.31 0.88 -2.36
N LEU A 93 -6.34 0.67 -3.18
CA LEU A 93 -6.71 1.61 -4.25
C LEU A 93 -7.12 2.96 -3.67
N HIS A 94 -8.03 2.95 -2.69
CA HIS A 94 -8.60 4.17 -2.11
C HIS A 94 -7.57 5.00 -1.33
N THR A 95 -6.69 4.33 -0.59
CA THR A 95 -5.64 4.98 0.21
C THR A 95 -4.43 5.42 -0.62
N GLY A 96 -4.37 5.06 -1.90
CA GLY A 96 -3.27 5.45 -2.78
C GLY A 96 -2.00 4.61 -2.64
N VAL A 97 -1.97 3.61 -1.75
CA VAL A 97 -0.83 2.69 -1.58
C VAL A 97 -0.40 2.11 -2.92
N LEU A 98 -1.34 1.64 -3.75
CA LEU A 98 -1.00 1.07 -5.07
C LEU A 98 -0.33 2.08 -6.01
N ALA A 99 -0.67 3.37 -5.92
CA ALA A 99 -0.01 4.40 -6.72
C ALA A 99 1.43 4.62 -6.26
N LEU A 100 1.67 4.63 -4.95
CA LEU A 100 3.01 4.76 -4.37
C LEU A 100 3.91 3.56 -4.74
N LEU A 101 3.37 2.35 -4.74
CA LEU A 101 4.11 1.15 -5.14
C LEU A 101 4.54 1.18 -6.62
N ARG A 102 3.98 2.04 -7.47
CA ARG A 102 4.40 2.18 -8.88
C ARG A 102 5.59 3.09 -9.08
N VAL A 103 5.96 3.88 -8.07
CA VAL A 103 7.10 4.79 -8.16
C VAL A 103 8.38 3.98 -8.34
N GLN A 104 9.17 4.30 -9.36
CA GLN A 104 10.40 3.60 -9.69
C GLN A 104 11.36 3.63 -8.49
N GLU A 105 11.78 2.45 -8.04
CA GLU A 105 12.74 2.33 -6.94
C GLU A 105 14.11 2.88 -7.36
N SER A 106 14.68 3.71 -6.50
CA SER A 106 16.08 4.14 -6.57
C SER A 106 16.86 3.53 -5.40
N GLN A 107 18.18 3.40 -5.52
CA GLN A 107 19.03 2.85 -4.46
C GLN A 107 18.95 3.63 -3.13
N ASN A 108 18.51 4.88 -3.18
CA ASN A 108 18.39 5.76 -2.02
C ASN A 108 16.93 6.04 -1.66
N MET A 109 16.00 5.23 -2.15
CA MET A 109 14.59 5.40 -1.85
C MET A 109 14.28 4.87 -0.45
N VAL A 110 13.59 5.68 0.33
CA VAL A 110 13.10 5.33 1.66
C VAL A 110 11.60 5.59 1.73
N TYR A 111 10.92 4.68 2.40
CA TYR A 111 9.47 4.67 2.58
C TYR A 111 9.16 5.06 4.02
N VAL A 112 8.28 6.03 4.21
CA VAL A 112 7.85 6.50 5.52
C VAL A 112 6.36 6.20 5.64
N VAL A 113 6.01 5.27 6.52
CA VAL A 113 4.62 4.93 6.84
C VAL A 113 4.21 5.75 8.05
N THR A 114 3.32 6.72 7.87
CA THR A 114 2.78 7.54 8.96
C THR A 114 1.48 6.97 9.51
N LYS A 115 0.72 6.24 8.69
CA LYS A 115 -0.49 5.55 9.14
C LYS A 115 -0.50 4.11 8.64
N GLY A 116 -0.46 3.15 9.55
CA GLY A 116 -0.35 1.74 9.21
C GLY A 116 -0.33 0.84 10.44
N PHE A 117 -0.15 -0.46 10.24
CA PHE A 117 -0.03 -1.44 11.32
C PHE A 117 1.20 -1.23 12.20
N GLN A 118 2.33 -0.88 11.57
CA GLN A 118 3.57 -0.51 12.24
C GLN A 118 4.15 0.75 11.57
N PRO A 119 3.72 1.95 11.95
CA PRO A 119 4.29 3.17 11.38
C PRO A 119 5.81 3.24 11.60
N GLY A 120 6.54 3.74 10.60
CA GLY A 120 8.00 3.76 10.65
C GLY A 120 8.66 4.07 9.31
N VAL A 121 9.99 3.91 9.29
CA VAL A 121 10.82 4.14 8.10
C VAL A 121 11.36 2.81 7.60
N TYR A 122 11.20 2.56 6.30
CA TYR A 122 11.54 1.32 5.61
C TYR A 122 12.45 1.62 4.41
N THR A 123 13.38 0.71 4.14
CA THR A 123 14.35 0.82 3.02
C THR A 123 13.93 0.03 1.79
N SER A 124 12.83 -0.71 1.86
CA SER A 124 12.28 -1.44 0.73
C SER A 124 10.77 -1.33 0.71
N ARG A 125 10.22 -1.31 -0.50
CA ARG A 125 8.78 -1.27 -0.71
C ARG A 125 8.07 -2.48 -0.10
N ASN A 126 8.68 -3.67 -0.23
CA ASN A 126 8.14 -4.89 0.36
C ASN A 126 8.02 -4.77 1.89
N ASN A 127 9.02 -4.23 2.58
CA ASN A 127 8.96 -4.08 4.04
C ASN A 127 7.94 -3.02 4.46
N ALA A 128 7.83 -1.91 3.73
CA ALA A 128 6.82 -0.90 3.96
C ALA A 128 5.40 -1.49 3.83
N LEU A 129 5.16 -2.26 2.77
CA LEU A 129 3.87 -2.90 2.54
C LEU A 129 3.60 -4.03 3.55
N ALA A 130 4.54 -4.93 3.77
CA ALA A 130 4.34 -6.14 4.57
C ALA A 130 4.35 -5.89 6.08
N HIS A 131 5.25 -5.03 6.57
CA HIS A 131 5.38 -4.75 8.00
C HIS A 131 4.72 -3.43 8.38
N GLY A 132 4.94 -2.38 7.58
CA GLY A 132 4.39 -1.06 7.87
C GLY A 132 2.88 -1.01 7.72
N LEU A 133 2.37 -1.50 6.60
CA LEU A 133 0.95 -1.48 6.26
C LEU A 133 0.22 -2.80 6.53
N ASN A 134 0.96 -3.88 6.80
CA ASN A 134 0.40 -5.25 6.90
C ASN A 134 -0.45 -5.64 5.69
N TRP A 135 -0.02 -5.24 4.49
CA TRP A 135 -0.71 -5.45 3.22
C TRP A 135 -2.10 -4.80 3.14
N ARG A 136 -2.37 -3.81 3.98
CA ARG A 136 -3.62 -3.04 3.99
C ARG A 136 -3.37 -1.64 3.46
N GLY A 137 -4.43 -0.84 3.42
CA GLY A 137 -4.30 0.58 3.16
C GLY A 137 -3.66 1.31 4.33
N GLY A 138 -3.31 2.57 4.10
CA GLY A 138 -2.71 3.43 5.10
C GLY A 138 -2.23 4.73 4.47
N GLU A 139 -1.33 5.41 5.16
CA GLU A 139 -0.64 6.58 4.63
C GLU A 139 0.85 6.29 4.64
N ASP A 140 1.42 6.28 3.45
CA ASP A 140 2.84 6.14 3.21
C ASP A 140 3.33 7.19 2.22
N THR A 141 4.60 7.52 2.31
CA THR A 141 5.27 8.44 1.40
C THR A 141 6.64 7.90 1.10
N CYS A 142 7.09 8.05 -0.15
CA CYS A 142 8.42 7.65 -0.57
C CYS A 142 9.26 8.89 -0.89
N THR A 143 10.52 8.89 -0.48
CA THR A 143 11.45 9.99 -0.74
C THR A 143 12.85 9.46 -1.03
N ASN A 144 13.63 10.21 -1.80
CA ASN A 144 15.04 9.91 -2.01
C ASN A 144 15.86 10.54 -0.87
N GLY A 145 16.67 9.74 -0.19
CA GLY A 145 17.52 10.24 0.88
C GLY A 145 18.08 9.15 1.77
N THR A 146 18.61 9.58 2.92
CA THR A 146 19.16 8.67 3.92
C THR A 146 18.09 8.26 4.91
N VAL A 147 18.21 7.04 5.46
CA VAL A 147 17.37 6.57 6.56
C VAL A 147 17.41 7.53 7.76
N ALA A 148 18.56 8.15 8.03
CA ALA A 148 18.70 9.13 9.11
C ALA A 148 17.80 10.36 8.91
N LYS A 149 17.78 10.94 7.70
CA LYS A 149 16.89 12.07 7.37
C LYS A 149 15.43 11.67 7.45
N ALA A 150 15.05 10.52 6.88
CA ALA A 150 13.69 10.02 6.93
C ALA A 150 13.23 9.75 8.38
N LYS A 151 14.10 9.22 9.24
CA LYS A 151 13.82 9.03 10.68
C LYS A 151 13.62 10.36 11.41
N ALA A 152 14.41 11.38 11.10
CA ALA A 152 14.24 12.71 11.69
C ALA A 152 12.87 13.30 11.32
N ILE A 153 12.48 13.19 10.05
CA ILE A 153 11.15 13.62 9.56
C ILE A 153 10.03 12.83 10.24
N PHE A 154 10.16 11.50 10.30
CA PHE A 154 9.18 10.64 10.97
C PHE A 154 9.02 10.99 12.45
N ASN A 155 10.13 11.19 13.18
CA ASN A 155 10.09 11.57 14.59
C ASN A 155 9.44 12.94 14.79
N TYR A 156 9.70 13.88 13.88
CA TYR A 156 9.04 15.18 13.88
C TYR A 156 7.52 15.03 13.71
N TRP A 157 7.05 14.30 12.69
CA TRP A 157 5.62 14.03 12.50
C TRP A 157 5.00 13.28 13.67
N ASN A 158 5.72 12.34 14.28
CA ASN A 158 5.28 11.65 15.48
C ASN A 158 5.10 12.61 16.65
N SER A 159 6.03 13.56 16.85
CA SER A 159 5.92 14.59 17.88
C SER A 159 4.74 15.55 17.68
N LEU A 160 4.27 15.69 16.44
CA LEU A 160 3.08 16.47 16.08
C LEU A 160 1.77 15.67 16.17
N GLY A 161 1.82 14.38 16.54
CA GLY A 161 0.65 13.50 16.59
C GLY A 161 0.13 13.09 15.20
N GLN A 162 0.95 13.20 14.15
CA GLN A 162 0.57 12.84 12.78
C GLN A 162 0.81 11.36 12.45
N VAL A 163 1.38 10.60 13.39
CA VAL A 163 1.66 9.17 13.23
C VAL A 163 0.56 8.37 13.93
N THR A 164 -0.13 7.51 13.19
CA THR A 164 -1.27 6.74 13.68
C THR A 164 -1.05 5.24 13.46
N ARG A 165 -1.11 4.47 14.54
CA ARG A 165 -1.12 3.00 14.44
C ARG A 165 -2.54 2.51 14.19
N LEU A 166 -2.72 1.74 13.13
CA LEU A 166 -3.99 1.08 12.82
C LEU A 166 -4.04 -0.28 13.50
N HIS A 167 -5.20 -0.56 14.09
CA HIS A 167 -5.55 -1.87 14.62
C HIS A 167 -6.54 -2.52 13.66
N TRP A 168 -6.26 -3.76 13.30
CA TRP A 168 -7.15 -4.58 12.49
C TRP A 168 -7.56 -5.74 13.37
N ASP A 169 -8.85 -5.76 13.76
CA ASP A 169 -9.46 -6.85 14.52
C ASP A 169 -9.61 -8.12 13.66
#